data_AF-A0AAW1KXH0-F1
#
_entry.id   AF-A0AAW1KXH0-F1
#
_cell.length_a   1.000
_cell.length_b   1.000
_cell.length_c   1.000
_cell.angle_alpha   90.00
_cell.angle_beta   90.00
_cell.angle_gamma   90.00
#
_symmetry.space_group_name_H-M   'P 1'
#
loop_
_entity.id
_entity.type
_entity.pdbx_description
1 polymer ?
#
loop_
_entity_poly.entity_id
_entity_poly.type
_entity_poly.pdbx_seq_one_letter_code
_entity_poly.pdbx_strand_id
1 'polypeptide(L)'
;MAGFAVMSLLAVAQIGSSTNKTLSIGIQEMQKANYFAFVMLLKMVSPDKIPRNVTFLMPNNRILANNAVIPENDVLDFLLMHSIPSSLRFDNLNHFPTGSIIPSSRADYALRISNNGRKSFYFNNVKLVSPDLCVSASSSVRCHGIDGVLVNGPLPDDGPPMTTAPPPTLPLPPPYDLAPAATLQPAGSVGPAPKTSSGSSYVGLKPCFILAFFWVLLPMLYY
;
A
#
# COMPACT_ATOMS: atom_id res chain seq x y z
N MET A 1 25.72 -46.33 43.78
CA MET A 1 24.36 -46.34 43.18
C MET A 1 23.40 -45.98 44.29
N ALA A 2 22.56 -44.97 44.29
CA ALA A 2 22.12 -43.99 43.30
C ALA A 2 21.62 -42.75 44.07
N GLY A 3 21.55 -41.58 43.44
CA GLY A 3 20.97 -40.39 44.08
C GLY A 3 21.05 -39.15 43.21
N PHE A 4 20.38 -39.14 42.06
CA PHE A 4 20.11 -37.91 41.32
C PHE A 4 18.62 -37.56 41.49
N ALA A 5 18.34 -36.57 42.33
CA ALA A 5 17.00 -36.01 42.50
C ALA A 5 16.93 -34.64 41.81
N VAL A 6 16.27 -34.67 40.64
CA VAL A 6 15.30 -33.69 40.12
C VAL A 6 15.48 -32.22 40.51
N MET A 7 16.01 -31.43 39.57
CA MET A 7 15.71 -30.00 39.44
C MET A 7 15.40 -29.70 37.98
N SER A 8 14.15 -29.93 37.59
CA SER A 8 13.63 -29.46 36.32
C SER A 8 12.17 -29.13 36.50
N LEU A 9 11.85 -27.83 36.63
CA LEU A 9 10.62 -27.20 36.17
C LEU A 9 10.69 -25.72 36.52
N LEU A 10 10.60 -24.85 35.51
CA LEU A 10 9.88 -23.56 35.48
C LEU A 10 10.48 -22.68 34.36
N ALA A 11 9.97 -22.84 33.14
CA ALA A 11 10.15 -21.86 32.07
C ALA A 11 9.00 -21.90 31.06
N VAL A 12 7.74 -21.78 31.53
CA VAL A 12 6.58 -21.63 30.62
C VAL A 12 5.66 -20.53 31.16
N ALA A 13 6.10 -19.27 31.09
CA ALA A 13 5.22 -18.11 31.32
C ALA A 13 5.63 -16.82 30.58
N GLN A 14 6.75 -16.81 29.84
CA GLN A 14 7.31 -15.57 29.27
C GLN A 14 6.78 -15.22 27.86
N ILE A 15 5.99 -16.10 27.23
CA ILE A 15 5.68 -16.04 25.79
C ILE A 15 4.52 -15.06 25.47
N GLY A 16 3.55 -14.91 26.37
CA GLY A 16 2.43 -13.96 26.19
C GLY A 16 2.84 -12.49 26.36
N SER A 17 3.81 -12.22 27.23
CA SER A 17 4.31 -10.87 27.50
C SER A 17 5.17 -10.32 26.34
N SER A 18 6.03 -11.16 25.75
CA SER A 18 6.89 -10.76 24.63
C SER A 18 6.12 -10.49 23.33
N THR A 19 5.03 -11.23 23.10
CA THR A 19 4.13 -11.03 21.94
C THR A 19 3.44 -9.67 22.03
N ASN A 20 2.85 -9.37 23.19
CA ASN A 20 2.23 -8.07 23.46
C ASN A 20 3.24 -6.91 23.33
N LYS A 21 4.45 -7.09 23.82
CA LYS A 21 5.54 -6.10 23.66
C LYS A 21 5.85 -5.87 22.17
N THR A 22 5.98 -6.93 21.38
CA THR A 22 6.26 -6.82 19.94
C THR A 22 5.14 -6.11 19.19
N LEU A 23 3.89 -6.47 19.46
CA LEU A 23 2.72 -5.82 18.87
C LEU A 23 2.68 -4.33 19.24
N SER A 24 2.99 -3.99 20.49
CA SER A 24 3.03 -2.58 20.94
C SER A 24 4.08 -1.74 20.20
N ILE A 25 5.25 -2.31 19.90
CA ILE A 25 6.29 -1.65 19.09
C ILE A 25 5.78 -1.47 17.66
N GLY A 26 5.19 -2.50 17.07
CA GLY A 26 4.57 -2.42 15.75
C GLY A 26 3.51 -1.32 15.69
N ILE A 27 2.61 -1.24 16.67
CA ILE A 27 1.61 -0.17 16.80
C ILE A 27 2.25 1.22 16.81
N GLN A 28 3.34 1.41 17.57
CA GLN A 28 4.04 2.70 17.59
C GLN A 28 4.63 3.06 16.22
N GLU A 29 5.18 2.10 15.48
CA GLU A 29 5.69 2.33 14.13
C GLU A 29 4.56 2.64 13.13
N MET A 30 3.43 1.94 13.22
CA MET A 30 2.23 2.24 12.42
C MET A 30 1.74 3.67 12.65
N GLN A 31 1.72 4.13 13.90
CA GLN A 31 1.34 5.50 14.26
C GLN A 31 2.33 6.53 13.70
N LYS A 32 3.64 6.28 13.83
CA LYS A 32 4.68 7.14 13.23
C LYS A 32 4.56 7.23 11.71
N ALA A 33 4.06 6.18 11.07
CA ALA A 33 3.78 6.12 9.64
C ALA A 33 2.40 6.68 9.24
N ASN A 34 1.64 7.29 10.17
CA ASN A 34 0.31 7.88 9.96
C ASN A 34 -0.85 6.89 9.70
N TYR A 35 -0.75 5.63 10.13
CA TYR A 35 -1.83 4.62 10.02
C TYR A 35 -2.73 4.56 11.28
N PHE A 36 -3.14 5.73 11.78
CA PHE A 36 -3.89 5.85 13.05
C PHE A 36 -5.22 5.12 13.07
N ALA A 37 -5.98 5.15 11.97
CA ALA A 37 -7.30 4.51 11.93
C ALA A 37 -7.16 2.98 11.97
N PHE A 38 -6.18 2.40 11.28
CA PHE A 38 -5.89 0.97 11.36
C PHE A 38 -5.46 0.56 12.79
N VAL A 39 -4.63 1.38 13.43
CA VAL A 39 -4.23 1.18 14.83
C VAL A 39 -5.42 1.22 15.79
N MET A 40 -6.41 2.09 15.56
CA MET A 40 -7.63 2.11 16.37
C MET A 40 -8.38 0.79 16.28
N LEU A 41 -8.58 0.25 15.07
CA LEU A 41 -9.22 -1.05 14.86
C LEU A 41 -8.45 -2.17 15.60
N LEU A 42 -7.12 -2.16 15.49
CA LEU A 42 -6.27 -3.14 16.16
C LEU A 42 -6.38 -3.07 17.70
N LYS A 43 -6.64 -1.89 18.27
CA LYS A 43 -6.84 -1.71 19.72
C LYS A 43 -8.24 -2.10 20.21
N MET A 44 -9.21 -2.27 19.31
CA MET A 44 -10.57 -2.71 19.65
C MET A 44 -10.67 -4.23 19.86
N VAL A 45 -9.66 -4.98 19.42
CA VAL A 45 -9.63 -6.44 19.55
C VAL A 45 -8.61 -6.87 20.60
N SER A 46 -8.89 -7.99 21.25
CA SER A 46 -7.96 -8.57 22.22
C SER A 46 -6.69 -9.09 21.50
N PRO A 47 -5.49 -8.78 22.02
CA PRO A 47 -4.23 -9.08 21.32
C PRO A 47 -3.93 -10.57 21.20
N ASP A 48 -4.54 -11.42 22.04
CA ASP A 48 -4.50 -12.88 21.96
C ASP A 48 -5.20 -13.45 20.71
N LYS A 49 -6.10 -12.69 20.10
CA LYS A 49 -6.77 -13.05 18.84
C LYS A 49 -5.94 -12.73 17.60
N ILE A 50 -4.86 -11.96 17.76
CA ILE A 50 -3.96 -11.61 16.67
C ILE A 50 -2.87 -12.70 16.56
N PRO A 51 -2.57 -13.19 15.35
CA PRO A 51 -1.51 -14.17 15.16
C PRO A 51 -0.15 -13.66 15.67
N ARG A 52 0.63 -14.55 16.29
CA ARG A 52 1.95 -14.20 16.82
C ARG A 52 2.89 -13.70 15.74
N ASN A 53 2.95 -14.41 14.61
CA ASN A 53 3.72 -14.02 13.43
C ASN A 53 2.75 -13.47 12.39
N VAL A 54 2.86 -12.19 12.09
CA VAL A 54 1.85 -11.50 11.30
C VAL A 54 2.48 -10.40 10.45
N THR A 55 1.96 -10.28 9.22
CA THR A 55 2.19 -9.11 8.37
C THR A 55 0.87 -8.39 8.18
N PHE A 56 0.76 -7.16 8.67
CA PHE A 56 -0.41 -6.33 8.45
C PHE A 56 -0.36 -5.64 7.08
N LEU A 57 -1.47 -5.67 6.37
CA LEU A 57 -1.70 -4.97 5.11
C LEU A 57 -2.66 -3.83 5.39
N MET A 58 -2.12 -2.64 5.63
CA MET A 58 -2.85 -1.54 6.25
C MET A 58 -3.37 -0.56 5.19
N PRO A 59 -4.69 -0.42 5.01
CA PRO A 59 -5.22 0.71 4.27
C PRO A 59 -4.92 2.00 5.05
N ASN A 60 -4.59 3.09 4.34
CA ASN A 60 -4.36 4.37 5.00
C ASN A 60 -5.66 4.98 5.54
N ASN A 61 -5.53 6.01 6.40
CA ASN A 61 -6.70 6.60 7.08
C ASN A 61 -7.78 7.13 6.11
N ARG A 62 -7.37 7.71 4.97
CA ARG A 62 -8.30 8.23 3.98
C ARG A 62 -9.09 7.09 3.32
N ILE A 63 -8.44 5.98 3.01
CA ILE A 63 -9.07 4.81 2.40
C ILE A 63 -10.04 4.16 3.39
N LEU A 64 -9.62 3.98 4.66
CA LEU A 64 -10.50 3.44 5.69
C LEU A 64 -11.76 4.31 5.86
N ALA A 65 -11.61 5.62 5.96
CA ALA A 65 -12.75 6.52 6.20
C ALA A 65 -13.77 6.56 5.05
N ASN A 66 -13.34 6.37 3.80
CA ASN A 66 -14.20 6.52 2.63
C ASN A 66 -14.71 5.20 2.05
N ASN A 67 -13.96 4.10 2.24
CA ASN A 67 -14.19 2.86 1.52
C ASN A 67 -14.40 1.65 2.43
N ALA A 68 -14.06 1.74 3.72
CA ALA A 68 -14.25 0.60 4.62
C ALA A 68 -15.67 0.63 5.22
N VAL A 69 -16.37 -0.50 5.09
CA VAL A 69 -17.61 -0.77 5.81
C VAL A 69 -17.30 -1.89 6.79
N ILE A 70 -17.17 -1.55 8.08
CA ILE A 70 -16.76 -2.48 9.13
C ILE A 70 -17.83 -2.44 10.22
N PRO A 71 -18.72 -3.45 10.29
CA PRO A 71 -19.59 -3.64 11.45
C PRO A 71 -18.75 -3.85 12.71
N GLU A 72 -19.21 -3.36 13.87
CA GLU A 72 -18.45 -3.46 15.13
C GLU A 72 -18.09 -4.92 15.50
N ASN A 73 -18.97 -5.87 15.20
CA ASN A 73 -18.76 -7.29 15.47
C ASN A 73 -17.73 -7.95 14.54
N ASP A 74 -17.37 -7.28 13.44
CA ASP A 74 -16.55 -7.84 12.35
C ASP A 74 -15.15 -7.21 12.30
N VAL A 75 -14.78 -6.40 13.29
CA VAL A 75 -13.45 -5.74 13.34
C VAL A 75 -12.32 -6.77 13.34
N LEU A 76 -12.49 -7.90 14.05
CA LEU A 76 -11.50 -8.98 14.02
C LEU A 76 -11.35 -9.56 12.62
N ASP A 77 -12.46 -9.90 11.96
CA ASP A 77 -12.44 -10.48 10.62
C ASP A 77 -11.86 -9.50 9.60
N PHE A 78 -12.14 -8.22 9.75
CA PHE A 78 -11.49 -7.16 8.97
C PHE A 78 -9.97 -7.19 9.12
N LEU A 79 -9.46 -7.23 10.36
CA LEU A 79 -8.01 -7.30 10.63
C LEU A 79 -7.39 -8.61 10.13
N LEU A 80 -8.10 -9.74 10.24
CA LEU A 80 -7.64 -11.04 9.77
C LEU A 80 -7.55 -11.11 8.24
N MET A 81 -8.50 -10.52 7.51
CA MET A 81 -8.40 -10.35 6.04
C MET A 81 -7.20 -9.48 5.65
N HIS A 82 -6.92 -8.45 6.44
CA HIS A 82 -5.82 -7.51 6.24
C HIS A 82 -4.53 -7.97 6.90
N SER A 83 -4.34 -9.28 7.05
CA SER A 83 -3.08 -9.82 7.56
C SER A 83 -2.70 -11.14 6.91
N ILE A 84 -1.40 -11.40 6.87
CA ILE A 84 -0.81 -12.67 6.43
C ILE A 84 -0.26 -13.36 7.68
N PRO A 85 -0.49 -14.68 7.90
CA PRO A 85 -0.08 -15.40 9.10
C PRO A 85 1.43 -15.78 9.06
N SER A 86 2.25 -14.85 8.58
CA SER A 86 3.70 -14.95 8.55
C SER A 86 4.30 -13.54 8.54
N SER A 87 5.53 -13.41 9.02
CA SER A 87 6.27 -12.14 9.06
C SER A 87 7.07 -11.96 7.78
N LEU A 88 6.57 -11.15 6.86
CA LEU A 88 7.09 -10.99 5.50
C LEU A 88 7.54 -9.54 5.29
N ARG A 89 8.82 -9.37 4.99
CA ARG A 89 9.33 -8.11 4.43
C ARG A 89 9.01 -8.03 2.94
N PHE A 90 9.18 -6.85 2.36
CA PHE A 90 9.00 -6.71 0.91
C PHE A 90 9.95 -7.62 0.13
N ASP A 91 11.19 -7.81 0.59
CA ASP A 91 12.14 -8.73 -0.05
C ASP A 91 11.62 -10.17 -0.10
N ASN A 92 10.88 -10.62 0.93
CA ASN A 92 10.22 -11.93 0.90
C ASN A 92 9.05 -11.94 -0.07
N LEU A 93 8.20 -10.91 -0.02
CA LEU A 93 7.03 -10.77 -0.88
C LEU A 93 7.40 -10.75 -2.36
N ASN A 94 8.50 -10.08 -2.71
CA ASN A 94 8.96 -9.90 -4.08
C ASN A 94 9.41 -11.21 -4.75
N HIS A 95 9.59 -12.30 -3.99
CA HIS A 95 9.87 -13.63 -4.53
C HIS A 95 8.61 -14.42 -4.91
N PHE A 96 7.42 -13.99 -4.50
CA PHE A 96 6.19 -14.66 -4.93
C PHE A 96 5.92 -14.33 -6.40
N PRO A 97 5.79 -15.35 -7.29
CA PRO A 97 5.46 -15.11 -8.68
C PRO A 97 4.02 -14.59 -8.83
N THR A 98 3.76 -13.83 -9.90
CA THR A 98 2.40 -13.42 -10.29
C THR A 98 1.51 -14.64 -10.44
N GLY A 99 0.28 -14.55 -9.93
CA GLY A 99 -0.69 -15.66 -9.91
C GLY A 99 -0.62 -16.52 -8.65
N SER A 100 0.39 -16.34 -7.78
CA SER A 100 0.44 -17.03 -6.48
C SER A 100 -0.79 -16.70 -5.63
N ILE A 101 -1.29 -17.70 -4.90
CA ILE A 101 -2.31 -17.54 -3.88
C ILE A 101 -1.66 -17.80 -2.52
N ILE A 102 -1.72 -16.82 -1.62
CA ILE A 102 -1.21 -16.95 -0.25
C ILE A 102 -2.35 -16.79 0.76
N PRO A 103 -2.32 -17.48 1.91
CA PRO A 103 -3.38 -17.34 2.90
C PRO A 103 -3.33 -15.96 3.55
N SER A 104 -4.51 -15.42 3.87
CA SER A 104 -4.63 -14.40 4.91
C SER A 104 -4.72 -15.07 6.29
N SER A 105 -4.76 -14.28 7.36
CA SER A 105 -5.00 -14.83 8.70
C SER A 105 -6.45 -15.23 8.93
N ARG A 106 -7.37 -14.84 8.02
CA ARG A 106 -8.75 -15.36 8.01
C ARG A 106 -8.79 -16.64 7.19
N ALA A 107 -9.29 -17.73 7.78
CA ALA A 107 -9.13 -19.09 7.26
C ALA A 107 -9.73 -19.34 5.87
N ASP A 108 -10.77 -18.61 5.50
CA ASP A 108 -11.52 -18.70 4.25
C ASP A 108 -11.15 -17.61 3.23
N TYR A 109 -10.10 -16.81 3.51
CA TYR A 109 -9.70 -15.69 2.67
C TYR A 109 -8.24 -15.81 2.24
N ALA A 110 -8.02 -15.68 0.94
CA ALA A 110 -6.71 -15.79 0.33
C ALA A 110 -6.40 -14.56 -0.54
N LEU A 111 -5.11 -14.29 -0.67
CA LEU A 111 -4.58 -13.17 -1.41
C LEU A 111 -3.91 -13.67 -2.69
N ARG A 112 -4.42 -13.22 -3.82
CA ARG A 112 -3.81 -13.38 -5.13
C ARG A 112 -2.75 -12.30 -5.34
N ILE A 113 -1.55 -12.74 -5.67
CA ILE A 113 -0.39 -11.89 -5.90
C ILE A 113 -0.31 -11.50 -7.37
N SER A 114 -0.16 -10.20 -7.63
CA SER A 114 0.35 -9.70 -8.91
C SER A 114 1.65 -8.95 -8.65
N ASN A 115 2.76 -9.50 -9.16
CA ASN A 115 4.10 -9.03 -8.87
C ASN A 115 4.81 -8.59 -10.16
N ASN A 116 4.88 -7.28 -10.38
CA ASN A 116 5.70 -6.65 -11.41
C ASN A 116 6.82 -5.80 -10.76
N GLY A 117 7.29 -6.21 -9.58
CA GLY A 117 8.35 -5.56 -8.81
C GLY A 117 7.86 -4.45 -7.86
N ARG A 118 8.83 -3.75 -7.25
CA ARG A 118 8.63 -2.84 -6.11
C ARG A 118 7.57 -1.75 -6.27
N LYS A 119 7.42 -1.21 -7.48
CA LYS A 119 6.44 -0.13 -7.75
C LYS A 119 5.07 -0.64 -8.19
N SER A 120 4.93 -1.96 -8.35
CA SER A 120 3.79 -2.62 -8.99
C SER A 120 3.58 -4.02 -8.39
N PHE A 121 3.30 -4.06 -7.09
CA PHE A 121 2.95 -5.27 -6.35
C PHE A 121 1.53 -5.14 -5.79
N TYR A 122 0.69 -6.17 -5.94
CA TYR A 122 -0.72 -6.13 -5.55
C TYR A 122 -1.16 -7.40 -4.81
N PHE A 123 -2.12 -7.22 -3.89
CA PHE A 123 -2.88 -8.27 -3.22
C PHE A 123 -4.35 -8.13 -3.62
N ASN A 124 -4.95 -9.11 -4.29
CA ASN A 124 -6.35 -9.03 -4.76
C ASN A 124 -6.64 -7.70 -5.49
N ASN A 125 -5.73 -7.29 -6.38
CA ASN A 125 -5.78 -6.03 -7.13
C ASN A 125 -5.63 -4.75 -6.29
N VAL A 126 -5.40 -4.87 -4.98
CA VAL A 126 -5.05 -3.74 -4.10
C VAL A 126 -3.54 -3.55 -4.07
N LYS A 127 -3.09 -2.35 -4.43
CA LYS A 127 -1.66 -2.04 -4.58
C LYS A 127 -0.94 -1.91 -3.23
N LEU A 128 0.24 -2.50 -3.10
CA LEU A 128 1.19 -2.17 -2.04
C LEU A 128 1.84 -0.82 -2.35
N VAL A 129 1.68 0.15 -1.44
CA VAL A 129 2.18 1.53 -1.62
C VAL A 129 3.23 1.95 -0.60
N SER A 130 3.34 1.26 0.53
CA SER A 130 4.34 1.57 1.56
C SER A 130 4.94 0.30 2.13
N PRO A 131 6.05 -0.22 1.55
CA PRO A 131 6.69 -1.43 2.05
C PRO A 131 7.44 -1.18 3.38
N ASP A 132 7.52 -2.23 4.19
CA ASP A 132 8.43 -2.36 5.34
C ASP A 132 8.34 -1.21 6.36
N LEU A 133 7.13 -0.92 6.86
CA LEU A 133 6.91 0.15 7.83
C LEU A 133 7.33 -0.24 9.26
N CYS A 134 7.04 -1.48 9.66
CA CYS A 134 7.36 -2.00 11.01
C CYS A 134 8.76 -2.66 11.00
N VAL A 135 9.82 -1.84 10.99
CA VAL A 135 11.21 -2.32 10.88
C VAL A 135 11.79 -2.71 12.24
N SER A 136 11.47 -1.93 13.28
CA SER A 136 12.01 -2.05 14.64
C SER A 136 11.23 -3.05 15.48
N ALA A 137 9.98 -3.36 15.09
CA ALA A 137 9.27 -4.49 15.65
C ALA A 137 10.10 -5.77 15.51
N SER A 138 10.05 -6.62 16.55
CA SER A 138 10.67 -7.96 16.54
C SER A 138 10.29 -8.71 15.26
N SER A 139 11.07 -9.72 14.91
CA SER A 139 10.89 -10.51 13.68
C SER A 139 9.51 -11.14 13.51
N SER A 140 8.61 -11.05 14.48
CA SER A 140 7.24 -11.55 14.43
C SER A 140 6.20 -10.58 13.84
N VAL A 141 6.39 -9.25 13.88
CA VAL A 141 5.40 -8.30 13.35
C VAL A 141 6.00 -7.50 12.19
N ARG A 142 5.31 -7.55 11.04
CA ARG A 142 5.60 -6.72 9.87
C ARG A 142 4.35 -5.96 9.47
N CYS A 143 4.54 -4.86 8.76
CA CYS A 143 3.41 -4.10 8.25
C CYS A 143 3.78 -3.38 6.95
N HIS A 144 2.83 -3.35 6.02
CA HIS A 144 2.91 -2.68 4.74
C HIS A 144 1.64 -1.84 4.55
N GLY A 145 1.78 -0.68 3.93
CA GLY A 145 0.64 0.14 3.51
C GLY A 145 0.10 -0.31 2.16
N ILE A 146 -1.23 -0.35 2.02
CA ILE A 146 -1.95 -0.69 0.79
C ILE A 146 -2.92 0.41 0.36
N ASP A 147 -3.19 0.49 -0.94
CA ASP A 147 -4.03 1.51 -1.59
C ASP A 147 -5.43 0.99 -1.90
N GLY A 148 -6.08 0.41 -0.88
CA GLY A 148 -7.44 -0.08 -0.97
C GLY A 148 -7.80 -0.91 0.25
N VAL A 149 -9.06 -1.32 0.30
CA VAL A 149 -9.57 -2.23 1.33
C VAL A 149 -9.69 -3.61 0.71
N LEU A 150 -9.16 -4.63 1.39
CA LEU A 150 -9.37 -6.02 1.05
C LEU A 150 -10.80 -6.39 1.45
N VAL A 151 -11.62 -6.75 0.47
CA VAL A 151 -13.04 -7.06 0.64
C VAL A 151 -13.31 -8.52 0.34
N ASN A 152 -14.36 -9.06 0.97
CA ASN A 152 -14.93 -10.34 0.57
C ASN A 152 -15.57 -10.18 -0.80
N GLY A 153 -14.89 -10.69 -1.82
CA GLY A 153 -15.42 -10.83 -3.16
C GLY A 153 -14.82 -12.06 -3.82
N PRO A 154 -15.48 -12.62 -4.85
CA PRO A 154 -14.82 -13.59 -5.71
C PRO A 154 -13.50 -12.97 -6.19
N LEU A 155 -12.40 -13.74 -6.08
CA LEU A 155 -11.14 -13.33 -6.69
C LEU A 155 -11.46 -12.95 -8.14
N PRO A 156 -11.06 -11.75 -8.62
CA PRO A 156 -11.33 -11.40 -9.99
C PRO A 156 -10.73 -12.48 -10.88
N ASP A 157 -11.62 -13.16 -11.60
CA ASP A 157 -11.28 -14.17 -12.58
C ASP A 157 -10.49 -13.45 -13.67
N ASP A 158 -9.20 -13.76 -13.79
CA ASP A 158 -8.40 -13.36 -14.96
C ASP A 158 -8.85 -14.24 -16.14
N GLY A 159 -10.12 -14.12 -16.54
CA GLY A 159 -10.55 -14.54 -17.86
C GLY A 159 -9.69 -13.78 -18.87
N PRO A 160 -9.21 -14.43 -19.95
CA PRO A 160 -8.53 -13.71 -21.02
C PRO A 160 -9.44 -12.58 -21.51
N PRO A 161 -8.89 -11.41 -21.89
CA PRO A 161 -9.71 -10.31 -22.36
C PRO A 161 -10.54 -10.81 -23.54
N MET A 162 -11.84 -10.98 -23.33
CA MET A 162 -12.78 -11.22 -24.41
C MET A 162 -12.64 -10.01 -25.32
N THR A 163 -11.96 -10.23 -26.44
CA THR A 163 -11.89 -9.29 -27.54
C THR A 163 -13.32 -9.15 -28.01
N THR A 164 -14.00 -8.09 -27.57
CA THR A 164 -15.30 -7.74 -28.10
C THR A 164 -15.07 -7.42 -29.56
N ALA A 165 -15.42 -8.38 -30.42
CA ALA A 165 -15.48 -8.17 -31.85
C ALA A 165 -16.36 -6.93 -32.10
N PRO A 166 -15.95 -6.00 -32.99
CA PRO A 166 -16.78 -4.84 -33.29
C PRO A 166 -18.11 -5.31 -33.87
N PRO A 167 -19.22 -4.63 -33.54
CA PRO A 167 -20.54 -5.00 -34.06
C PRO A 167 -20.54 -4.93 -35.59
N PRO A 168 -21.29 -5.81 -36.29
CA PRO A 168 -21.39 -5.76 -37.74
C PRO A 168 -21.97 -4.41 -38.17
N THR A 169 -21.19 -3.69 -38.99
CA THR A 169 -21.57 -2.39 -39.55
C THR A 169 -22.77 -2.59 -40.48
N LEU A 170 -23.90 -1.96 -40.16
CA LEU A 170 -25.04 -1.89 -41.08
C LEU A 170 -24.63 -1.09 -42.34
N PRO A 171 -25.11 -1.45 -43.54
CA PRO A 171 -24.77 -0.72 -44.77
C PRO A 171 -25.34 0.71 -44.74
N LEU A 172 -24.51 1.70 -45.03
CA LEU A 172 -24.96 3.08 -45.29
C LEU A 172 -25.85 3.12 -46.55
N PRO A 173 -26.93 3.93 -46.57
CA PRO A 173 -27.66 4.21 -47.80
C PRO A 173 -26.81 5.07 -48.77
N PRO A 174 -27.05 4.97 -50.08
CA PRO A 174 -26.25 5.65 -51.09
C PRO A 174 -26.42 7.18 -51.04
N PRO A 175 -25.41 7.96 -51.47
CA PRO A 175 -25.50 9.41 -51.54
C PRO A 175 -26.42 9.82 -52.69
N TYR A 176 -27.35 10.73 -52.43
CA TYR A 176 -28.09 11.41 -53.49
C TYR A 176 -27.17 12.39 -54.23
N ASP A 177 -27.10 12.23 -55.55
CA ASP A 177 -26.51 13.18 -56.49
C ASP A 177 -27.28 14.50 -56.49
N LEU A 178 -26.59 15.60 -56.18
CA LEU A 178 -26.93 16.91 -56.72
C LEU A 178 -25.65 17.61 -57.21
N ALA A 179 -25.70 17.95 -58.49
CA ALA A 179 -24.64 18.50 -59.33
C ALA A 179 -24.51 20.04 -59.16
N PRO A 180 -23.79 20.80 -60.03
CA PRO A 180 -22.59 21.51 -59.60
C PRO A 180 -22.66 23.04 -59.72
N ALA A 181 -21.69 23.67 -59.03
CA ALA A 181 -20.95 24.90 -59.38
C ALA A 181 -21.71 26.21 -59.67
N ALA A 182 -21.40 27.22 -58.85
CA ALA A 182 -21.08 28.54 -59.35
C ALA A 182 -19.88 29.10 -58.57
N THR A 183 -18.75 29.23 -59.28
CA THR A 183 -17.53 29.94 -58.88
C THR A 183 -17.68 31.43 -59.19
N LEU A 184 -17.05 32.32 -58.40
CA LEU A 184 -16.24 33.48 -58.87
C LEU A 184 -15.61 34.23 -57.66
N GLN A 185 -14.34 33.88 -57.38
CA GLN A 185 -13.11 34.68 -57.12
C GLN A 185 -13.16 36.25 -56.96
N PRO A 186 -12.03 36.97 -56.68
CA PRO A 186 -11.17 37.03 -55.47
C PRO A 186 -10.75 38.52 -55.15
N ALA A 187 -9.65 38.71 -54.39
CA ALA A 187 -8.76 39.89 -54.24
C ALA A 187 -8.76 40.44 -52.80
N GLY A 188 -7.72 40.18 -51.99
CA GLY A 188 -6.43 40.89 -51.97
C GLY A 188 -6.29 41.47 -50.55
N SER A 189 -5.15 41.80 -49.95
CA SER A 189 -3.73 41.82 -50.29
C SER A 189 -2.99 42.28 -49.00
N VAL A 190 -1.89 41.62 -48.64
CA VAL A 190 -0.65 42.18 -48.03
C VAL A 190 -0.79 43.04 -46.75
N GLY A 191 -0.43 42.56 -45.54
CA GLY A 191 0.92 42.62 -44.93
C GLY A 191 1.03 43.81 -43.94
N PRO A 192 2.10 44.01 -43.11
CA PRO A 192 3.14 43.11 -42.59
C PRO A 192 3.23 43.11 -41.04
N ALA A 193 4.13 42.28 -40.49
CA ALA A 193 4.57 42.29 -39.09
C ALA A 193 5.45 43.51 -38.75
N PRO A 194 5.55 43.86 -37.44
CA PRO A 194 6.88 44.06 -36.86
C PRO A 194 7.08 43.37 -35.49
N LYS A 195 8.34 42.98 -35.28
CA LYS A 195 8.98 42.53 -34.04
C LYS A 195 9.19 43.74 -33.10
N THR A 196 9.22 43.53 -31.78
CA THR A 196 10.44 43.65 -30.93
C THR A 196 10.15 43.59 -29.42
N SER A 197 10.95 42.76 -28.75
CA SER A 197 11.61 42.93 -27.43
C SER A 197 10.82 43.38 -26.19
N SER A 198 10.69 42.46 -25.25
CA SER A 198 10.91 42.65 -23.82
C SER A 198 11.19 41.24 -23.26
N GLY A 199 12.17 40.91 -22.46
CA GLY A 199 13.03 41.66 -21.56
C GLY A 199 13.46 40.60 -20.53
N SER A 200 14.72 40.21 -20.57
CA SER A 200 15.35 39.19 -19.73
C SER A 200 15.30 39.58 -18.25
N SER A 201 15.04 38.61 -17.36
CA SER A 201 15.56 38.62 -15.98
C SER A 201 15.55 37.20 -15.39
N TYR A 202 16.67 36.52 -15.54
CA TYR A 202 17.10 35.42 -14.69
C TYR A 202 17.55 35.99 -13.34
N VAL A 203 16.89 35.61 -12.26
CA VAL A 203 17.42 35.67 -10.88
C VAL A 203 16.65 34.61 -10.09
N GLY A 204 17.21 33.70 -9.33
CA GLY A 204 18.59 33.39 -8.99
C GLY A 204 18.49 32.19 -8.05
N LEU A 205 18.96 31.04 -8.52
CA LEU A 205 19.33 29.92 -7.66
C LEU A 205 20.55 30.40 -6.85
N LYS A 206 20.56 30.21 -5.51
CA LYS A 206 21.70 29.61 -4.81
C LYS A 206 21.45 29.34 -3.31
N PRO A 207 22.16 28.34 -2.75
CA PRO A 207 21.96 27.74 -1.45
C PRO A 207 22.74 28.47 -0.34
N CYS A 208 22.35 28.28 0.91
CA CYS A 208 23.17 28.64 2.06
C CYS A 208 23.64 27.37 2.78
N PHE A 209 24.89 27.01 2.54
CA PHE A 209 25.68 26.05 3.32
C PHE A 209 26.79 26.85 4.01
N ILE A 210 26.79 26.95 5.34
CA ILE A 210 27.97 27.13 6.22
C ILE A 210 27.59 26.45 7.56
N LEU A 211 27.98 25.20 7.77
CA LEU A 211 29.15 24.74 8.55
C LEU A 211 29.09 25.02 10.07
N ALA A 212 28.77 23.94 10.80
CA ALA A 212 29.43 23.38 11.98
C ALA A 212 29.92 24.33 13.10
N PHE A 213 29.40 24.10 14.32
CA PHE A 213 30.24 24.09 15.52
C PHE A 213 29.78 23.02 16.52
N PHE A 214 30.76 22.21 16.90
CA PHE A 214 30.80 21.20 17.96
C PHE A 214 30.20 21.68 19.28
N TRP A 215 29.33 20.89 19.91
CA TRP A 215 29.26 20.79 21.37
C TRP A 215 29.04 19.33 21.77
N VAL A 216 30.17 18.65 22.01
CA VAL A 216 30.25 17.48 22.88
C VAL A 216 30.51 18.04 24.28
N LEU A 217 29.57 17.89 25.22
CA LEU A 217 29.89 17.75 26.65
C LEU A 217 28.68 17.24 27.44
N LEU A 218 28.91 16.07 28.04
CA LEU A 218 28.27 15.37 29.15
C LEU A 218 27.09 16.06 29.87
N PRO A 219 26.01 15.32 30.20
CA PRO A 219 25.32 15.49 31.47
C PRO A 219 26.01 14.63 32.55
N MET A 220 26.79 15.28 33.40
CA MET A 220 26.93 14.87 34.80
C MET A 220 25.81 15.53 35.58
N LEU A 221 24.99 14.74 36.29
CA LEU A 221 24.28 15.02 37.55
C LEU A 221 23.07 14.07 37.63
N TYR A 222 23.13 13.06 38.50
CA TYR A 222 22.55 13.11 39.85
C TYR A 222 21.05 13.38 39.82
N TYR A 223 20.26 12.30 39.90
CA TYR A 223 19.30 12.03 40.98
C TYR A 223 18.90 10.55 40.96
#